data_AF-A0A0G0ZZS5-F1
#
_entry.id   AF-A0A0G0ZZS5-F1
#
_cell.length_a   1.000
_cell.length_b   1.000
_cell.length_c   1.000
_cell.angle_alpha   90.00
_cell.angle_beta   90.00
_cell.angle_gamma   90.00
#
_symmetry.space_group_name_H-M   'P 1'
#
loop_
_entity.id
_entity.type
_entity.pdbx_description
1 polymer ?
#
loop_
_entity_poly.entity_id
_entity_poly.type
_entity_poly.pdbx_seq_one_letter_code
_entity_poly.pdbx_strand_id
1 'polypeptide(L)'
;MNTENKIIIYLDQNFISDISKFSLEDKKDRVKPILKKVFDVIKIGVDEEKFLSPDGWIHAIETATESNPALKDAIHSHQGYLGQTSLNLPWEIKNSQFVNALLSYFKIEQDECEMWRSAFRENPNRRMKNFKIDVHLPNFGLGSMEKGTAEALQKIRDSGVDEKTQYQAEIDATRKHYKTLLRIDYSWVLRKHNIAVDKAEEFIDSHEFTQIPNIDIFCQLWSKNFADKARKRGVEGDYNDIEFLSVYMPYCDVIATDNYMKTILQLLKFDKKYNCRLFSMKEDDLNEMVVFLEAERNRRQPANKSLFSVLAVMANEKSAYFIRFLQKLNLAQGKFLETGKYWDKEVYVSVFLLYTQKSEIKLLKSEEVLEQGPRAFTPDQWAEFLVFGHGFKKVYNLDQKPVEEIVREIPDHLRGPATAILSDDSNFDNDMREHDSYLFYDIEEAIENHLKYTKRYKIMIIYS
;
A
#
# COMPACT_ATOMS: atom_id res chain seq x y z
N MET A 1 1.73 8.57 -15.04
CA MET A 1 2.31 8.71 -13.69
C MET A 1 3.72 8.15 -13.74
N ASN A 2 4.74 8.89 -13.30
CA ASN A 2 6.09 8.34 -13.17
C ASN A 2 6.20 7.59 -11.83
N THR A 3 5.57 6.42 -11.76
CA THR A 3 5.77 5.44 -10.68
C THR A 3 6.96 4.54 -11.00
N GLU A 4 7.97 5.08 -11.71
CA GLU A 4 9.05 4.33 -12.38
C GLU A 4 9.73 3.28 -11.51
N ASN A 5 9.63 3.42 -10.19
CA ASN A 5 10.33 2.60 -9.24
C ASN A 5 9.57 1.34 -8.80
N LYS A 6 8.25 1.38 -8.57
CA LYS A 6 7.47 0.21 -8.10
C LYS A 6 6.41 -0.25 -9.12
N ILE A 7 6.21 -1.57 -9.23
CA ILE A 7 5.03 -2.14 -9.90
C ILE A 7 3.84 -2.02 -8.96
N ILE A 8 2.78 -1.35 -9.41
CA ILE A 8 1.53 -1.18 -8.67
C ILE A 8 0.57 -2.32 -9.05
N ILE A 9 0.22 -3.13 -8.07
CA ILE A 9 -0.58 -4.35 -8.20
C ILE A 9 -1.90 -4.17 -7.45
N TYR A 10 -2.99 -3.97 -8.16
CA TYR A 10 -4.32 -4.02 -7.56
C TYR A 10 -4.81 -5.46 -7.53
N LEU A 11 -5.09 -5.98 -6.34
CA LEU A 11 -5.72 -7.27 -6.13
C LEU A 11 -7.17 -7.04 -5.72
N ASP A 12 -8.12 -7.53 -6.51
CA ASP A 12 -9.51 -7.55 -6.11
C ASP A 12 -9.72 -8.36 -4.81
N GLN A 13 -10.78 -8.07 -4.06
CA GLN A 13 -11.05 -8.65 -2.75
C GLN A 13 -11.14 -10.18 -2.80
N ASN A 14 -11.64 -10.76 -3.90
CA ASN A 14 -11.72 -12.21 -4.05
C ASN A 14 -10.31 -12.86 -4.02
N PHE A 15 -9.27 -12.21 -4.55
CA PHE A 15 -7.88 -12.65 -4.46
C PHE A 15 -7.40 -12.62 -3.02
N ILE A 16 -7.63 -11.51 -2.35
CA ILE A 16 -7.20 -11.34 -0.97
C ILE A 16 -7.92 -12.34 -0.05
N SER A 17 -9.23 -12.53 -0.22
CA SER A 17 -10.03 -13.49 0.54
C SER A 17 -9.54 -14.92 0.34
N ASP A 18 -9.27 -15.33 -0.90
CA ASP A 18 -8.77 -16.68 -1.19
C ASP A 18 -7.35 -16.89 -0.66
N ILE A 19 -6.46 -15.89 -0.79
CA ILE A 19 -5.12 -15.93 -0.18
C ILE A 19 -5.24 -16.09 1.35
N SER A 20 -6.14 -15.33 1.97
CA SER A 20 -6.29 -15.32 3.43
C SER A 20 -6.79 -16.65 4.00
N LYS A 21 -7.52 -17.44 3.21
CA LYS A 21 -7.96 -18.79 3.59
C LYS A 21 -6.80 -19.76 3.80
N PHE A 22 -5.59 -19.50 3.29
CA PHE A 22 -4.41 -20.34 3.59
C PHE A 22 -3.98 -20.29 5.06
N SER A 23 -4.36 -19.24 5.80
CA SER A 23 -4.09 -19.11 7.23
C SER A 23 -5.14 -19.79 8.11
N LEU A 24 -6.16 -20.41 7.51
CA LEU A 24 -7.26 -21.08 8.21
C LEU A 24 -7.22 -22.58 7.95
N GLU A 25 -7.02 -23.37 9.01
CA GLU A 25 -6.85 -24.82 8.92
C GLU A 25 -8.02 -25.52 8.22
N ASP A 26 -9.25 -25.05 8.44
CA ASP A 26 -10.48 -25.64 7.87
C ASP A 26 -10.74 -25.25 6.39
N LYS A 27 -10.00 -24.27 5.86
CA LYS A 27 -10.22 -23.73 4.50
C LYS A 27 -9.03 -23.85 3.57
N LYS A 28 -7.83 -24.13 4.09
CA LYS A 28 -6.57 -24.19 3.35
C LYS A 28 -6.62 -25.10 2.12
N ASP A 29 -7.25 -26.26 2.23
CA ASP A 29 -7.34 -27.25 1.13
C ASP A 29 -8.34 -26.87 0.04
N ARG A 30 -9.14 -25.81 0.24
CA ARG A 30 -10.13 -25.33 -0.74
C ARG A 30 -9.58 -24.27 -1.69
N VAL A 31 -8.35 -23.83 -1.48
CA VAL A 31 -7.72 -22.75 -2.27
C VAL A 31 -6.69 -23.35 -3.21
N LYS A 32 -6.62 -22.81 -4.44
CA LYS A 32 -5.65 -23.25 -5.44
C LYS A 32 -4.22 -23.01 -4.94
N PRO A 33 -3.33 -24.01 -4.86
CA PRO A 33 -1.97 -23.85 -4.36
C PRO A 33 -1.15 -22.76 -5.07
N ILE A 34 -1.43 -22.50 -6.35
CA ILE A 34 -0.77 -21.45 -7.14
C ILE A 34 -1.02 -20.03 -6.58
N LEU A 35 -2.15 -19.77 -5.92
CA LEU A 35 -2.43 -18.48 -5.29
C LEU A 35 -1.45 -18.18 -4.16
N LYS A 36 -0.98 -19.21 -3.44
CA LYS A 36 0.07 -19.05 -2.44
C LYS A 36 1.35 -18.55 -3.08
N LYS A 37 1.74 -19.11 -4.24
CA LYS A 37 2.92 -18.64 -4.98
C LYS A 37 2.75 -17.21 -5.47
N VAL A 38 1.57 -16.83 -5.97
CA VAL A 38 1.27 -15.43 -6.35
C VAL A 38 1.49 -14.51 -5.15
N PHE A 39 0.89 -14.84 -3.99
CA PHE A 39 1.08 -14.07 -2.77
C PHE A 39 2.54 -13.98 -2.35
N ASP A 40 3.26 -15.11 -2.33
CA ASP A 40 4.67 -15.16 -1.93
C ASP A 40 5.54 -14.26 -2.82
N VAL A 41 5.32 -14.27 -4.15
CA VAL A 41 6.06 -13.41 -5.09
C VAL A 41 5.73 -11.93 -4.87
N ILE A 42 4.45 -11.59 -4.71
CA ILE A 42 4.03 -10.21 -4.42
C ILE A 42 4.67 -9.74 -3.11
N LYS A 43 4.55 -10.57 -2.06
CA LYS A 43 5.08 -10.28 -0.73
C LYS A 43 6.58 -10.04 -0.77
N ILE A 44 7.35 -10.92 -1.43
CA ILE A 44 8.80 -10.75 -1.58
C ILE A 44 9.11 -9.47 -2.35
N GLY A 45 8.37 -9.17 -3.43
CA GLY A 45 8.60 -7.94 -4.18
C GLY A 45 8.22 -6.66 -3.42
N VAL A 46 7.22 -6.71 -2.54
CA VAL A 46 6.88 -5.63 -1.59
C VAL A 46 8.00 -5.45 -0.57
N ASP A 47 8.48 -6.53 0.04
CA ASP A 47 9.61 -6.52 0.98
C ASP A 47 10.86 -5.93 0.31
N GLU A 48 11.12 -6.31 -0.94
CA GLU A 48 12.23 -5.81 -1.76
C GLU A 48 12.06 -4.36 -2.27
N GLU A 49 10.98 -3.66 -1.89
CA GLU A 49 10.67 -2.30 -2.33
C GLU A 49 10.50 -2.16 -3.85
N LYS A 50 10.16 -3.25 -4.54
CA LYS A 50 9.97 -3.28 -6.00
C LYS A 50 8.50 -3.26 -6.38
N PHE A 51 7.62 -3.76 -5.52
CA PHE A 51 6.18 -3.80 -5.73
C PHE A 51 5.45 -2.98 -4.69
N LEU A 52 4.26 -2.53 -5.05
CA LEU A 52 3.27 -1.96 -4.17
C LEU A 52 1.93 -2.62 -4.48
N SER A 53 1.25 -3.16 -3.46
CA SER A 53 -0.12 -3.64 -3.59
C SER A 53 -1.02 -2.79 -2.71
N PRO A 54 -1.54 -1.66 -3.21
CA PRO A 54 -2.20 -0.69 -2.35
C PRO A 54 -3.51 -1.22 -1.79
N ASP A 55 -3.92 -0.68 -0.63
CA ASP A 55 -5.27 -0.91 -0.13
C ASP A 55 -6.27 0.03 -0.80
N GLY A 56 -7.50 -0.43 -0.97
CA GLY A 56 -8.59 0.29 -1.61
C GLY A 56 -9.78 0.44 -0.67
N TRP A 57 -10.59 1.47 -0.86
CA TRP A 57 -11.80 1.67 -0.06
C TRP A 57 -12.78 0.49 -0.14
N ILE A 58 -12.85 -0.19 -1.29
CA ILE A 58 -13.72 -1.35 -1.47
C ILE A 58 -13.31 -2.54 -0.62
N HIS A 59 -12.01 -2.77 -0.46
CA HIS A 59 -11.50 -3.84 0.37
C HIS A 59 -12.03 -3.71 1.80
N ALA A 60 -12.01 -2.50 2.34
CA ALA A 60 -12.56 -2.22 3.65
C ALA A 60 -14.08 -2.48 3.72
N ILE A 61 -14.83 -2.05 2.70
CA ILE A 61 -16.28 -2.30 2.62
C ILE A 61 -16.57 -3.80 2.59
N GLU A 62 -15.97 -4.53 1.66
CA GLU A 62 -16.27 -5.95 1.46
C GLU A 62 -15.80 -6.78 2.65
N THR A 63 -14.63 -6.47 3.21
CA THR A 63 -14.15 -7.11 4.45
C THR A 63 -15.06 -6.80 5.62
N ALA A 64 -15.66 -5.61 5.69
CA ALA A 64 -16.62 -5.29 6.73
C ALA A 64 -17.89 -6.16 6.67
N THR A 65 -18.29 -6.59 5.46
CA THR A 65 -19.44 -7.49 5.21
C THR A 65 -19.14 -8.98 5.41
N GLU A 66 -17.86 -9.36 5.56
CA GLU A 66 -17.48 -10.75 5.84
C GLU A 66 -18.06 -11.19 7.20
N SER A 67 -18.84 -12.26 7.17
CA SER A 67 -19.58 -12.77 8.34
C SER A 67 -18.77 -13.73 9.19
N ASN A 68 -17.72 -14.34 8.64
CA ASN A 68 -16.82 -15.22 9.38
C ASN A 68 -15.68 -14.40 10.03
N PRO A 69 -15.65 -14.27 11.38
CA PRO A 69 -14.66 -13.43 12.06
C PRO A 69 -13.21 -13.85 11.80
N ALA A 70 -12.93 -15.17 11.79
CA ALA A 70 -11.59 -15.68 11.55
C ALA A 70 -11.07 -15.37 10.13
N LEU A 71 -11.96 -15.45 9.13
CA LEU A 71 -11.61 -15.05 7.76
C LEU A 71 -11.45 -13.53 7.65
N LYS A 72 -12.32 -12.76 8.31
CA LYS A 72 -12.21 -11.31 8.37
C LYS A 72 -10.87 -10.85 8.94
N ASP A 73 -10.44 -11.44 10.06
CA ASP A 73 -9.15 -11.15 10.69
C ASP A 73 -7.97 -11.58 9.80
N ALA A 74 -8.10 -12.73 9.12
CA ALA A 74 -7.09 -13.17 8.16
C ALA A 74 -6.98 -12.20 6.97
N ILE A 75 -8.10 -11.70 6.45
CA ILE A 75 -8.12 -10.70 5.36
C ILE A 75 -7.45 -9.40 5.80
N HIS A 76 -7.84 -8.84 6.94
CA HIS A 76 -7.17 -7.66 7.51
C HIS A 76 -5.66 -7.89 7.67
N SER A 77 -5.27 -9.10 8.08
CA SER A 77 -3.85 -9.43 8.23
C SER A 77 -3.06 -9.38 6.93
N HIS A 78 -3.62 -9.87 5.82
CA HIS A 78 -2.93 -9.88 4.53
C HIS A 78 -3.00 -8.50 3.86
N GLN A 79 -4.15 -7.81 3.97
CA GLN A 79 -4.32 -6.43 3.50
C GLN A 79 -3.43 -5.46 4.25
N GLY A 80 -3.41 -5.50 5.58
CA GLY A 80 -2.56 -4.64 6.40
C GLY A 80 -1.06 -4.86 6.12
N TYR A 81 -0.67 -6.05 5.65
CA TYR A 81 0.70 -6.32 5.24
C TYR A 81 1.03 -5.76 3.85
N LEU A 82 0.19 -6.02 2.84
CA LEU A 82 0.43 -5.61 1.46
C LEU A 82 0.05 -4.14 1.21
N GLY A 83 -1.13 -3.77 1.67
CA GLY A 83 -1.85 -2.50 1.51
C GLY A 83 -1.41 -1.39 2.43
N GLN A 84 -0.10 -1.30 2.69
CA GLN A 84 0.42 -0.25 3.56
C GLN A 84 0.43 1.12 2.92
N THR A 85 0.10 1.27 1.64
CA THR A 85 -0.20 2.55 1.00
C THR A 85 -1.63 2.47 0.48
N SER A 86 -2.43 3.50 0.75
CA SER A 86 -3.84 3.50 0.39
C SER A 86 -4.08 4.30 -0.88
N LEU A 87 -4.99 3.79 -1.72
CA LEU A 87 -5.62 4.59 -2.75
C LEU A 87 -6.56 5.63 -2.11
N ASN A 88 -6.71 6.77 -2.77
CA ASN A 88 -7.73 7.74 -2.45
C ASN A 88 -9.13 7.14 -2.64
N LEU A 89 -10.12 7.79 -2.03
CA LEU A 89 -11.51 7.38 -2.19
C LEU A 89 -11.93 7.56 -3.66
N PRO A 90 -12.83 6.70 -4.19
CA PRO A 90 -13.19 6.77 -5.60
C PRO A 90 -13.64 8.16 -6.06
N TRP A 91 -14.42 8.87 -5.24
CA TRP A 91 -14.88 10.22 -5.55
C TRP A 91 -13.75 11.26 -5.55
N GLU A 92 -12.72 11.11 -4.70
CA GLU A 92 -11.56 12.01 -4.68
C GLU A 92 -10.74 11.87 -5.96
N ILE A 93 -10.58 10.64 -6.45
CA ILE A 93 -9.88 10.35 -7.70
C ILE A 93 -10.70 10.86 -8.89
N LYS A 94 -12.01 10.55 -8.95
CA LYS A 94 -12.92 11.06 -10.00
C LYS A 94 -12.89 12.59 -10.06
N ASN A 95 -12.93 13.26 -8.90
CA ASN A 95 -12.83 14.71 -8.79
C ASN A 95 -11.50 15.22 -9.33
N SER A 96 -10.39 14.59 -8.92
CA SER A 96 -9.05 14.98 -9.37
C SER A 96 -8.90 14.81 -10.89
N GLN A 97 -9.36 13.70 -11.44
CA GLN A 97 -9.33 13.45 -12.89
C GLN A 97 -10.17 14.49 -13.67
N PHE A 98 -11.39 14.77 -13.20
CA PHE A 98 -12.26 15.77 -13.82
C PHE A 98 -11.65 17.18 -13.77
N VAL A 99 -11.20 17.61 -12.59
CA VAL A 99 -10.60 18.95 -12.41
C VAL A 99 -9.34 19.09 -13.26
N ASN A 100 -8.49 18.06 -13.33
CA ASN A 100 -7.28 18.11 -14.14
C ASN A 100 -7.60 18.20 -15.64
N ALA A 101 -8.58 17.44 -16.12
CA ALA A 101 -9.01 17.52 -17.51
C ALA A 101 -9.65 18.88 -17.85
N LEU A 102 -10.48 19.42 -16.95
CA LEU A 102 -11.09 20.74 -17.09
C LEU A 102 -10.02 21.84 -17.19
N LEU A 103 -9.06 21.86 -16.25
CA LEU A 103 -8.00 22.87 -16.25
C LEU A 103 -7.07 22.72 -17.47
N SER A 104 -6.79 21.49 -17.90
CA SER A 104 -6.03 21.21 -19.12
C SER A 104 -6.75 21.72 -20.38
N TYR A 105 -8.07 21.52 -20.48
CA TYR A 105 -8.90 22.02 -21.59
C TYR A 105 -8.80 23.55 -21.72
N PHE A 106 -8.77 24.28 -20.59
CA PHE A 106 -8.58 25.73 -20.56
C PHE A 106 -7.12 26.19 -20.58
N LYS A 107 -6.16 25.26 -20.73
CA LYS A 107 -4.70 25.53 -20.72
C LYS A 107 -4.25 26.30 -19.48
N ILE A 108 -4.87 26.00 -18.35
CA ILE A 108 -4.50 26.58 -17.06
C ILE A 108 -3.37 25.74 -16.48
N GLU A 109 -2.22 26.36 -16.28
CA GLU A 109 -1.09 25.71 -15.62
C GLU A 109 -1.50 25.27 -14.22
N GLN A 110 -1.25 23.99 -13.95
CA GLN A 110 -1.37 23.44 -12.63
C GLN A 110 0.01 23.53 -11.99
N ASP A 111 0.06 23.87 -10.69
CA ASP A 111 1.25 23.60 -9.90
C ASP A 111 1.62 22.13 -10.14
N GLU A 112 2.92 21.83 -10.26
CA GLU A 112 3.44 20.46 -10.31
C GLU A 112 3.19 19.75 -8.97
N CYS A 113 1.93 19.63 -8.57
CA CYS A 113 1.49 18.74 -7.52
C CYS A 113 1.83 17.34 -8.01
N GLU A 114 2.53 16.59 -7.17
CA GLU A 114 3.01 15.27 -7.52
C GLU A 114 1.83 14.43 -8.02
N MET A 115 1.87 14.05 -9.31
CA MET A 115 0.71 13.45 -9.98
C MET A 115 0.14 12.27 -9.19
N TRP A 116 0.99 11.54 -8.45
CA TRP A 116 0.60 10.41 -7.59
C TRP A 116 -0.52 10.75 -6.60
N ARG A 117 -0.60 11.99 -6.10
CA ARG A 117 -1.64 12.44 -5.15
C ARG A 117 -3.04 12.40 -5.72
N SER A 118 -3.18 12.35 -7.05
CA SER A 118 -4.49 12.14 -7.68
C SER A 118 -5.08 10.76 -7.37
N ALA A 119 -4.25 9.75 -7.08
CA ALA A 119 -4.68 8.38 -6.88
C ALA A 119 -4.33 7.80 -5.50
N PHE A 120 -3.27 8.28 -4.86
CA PHE A 120 -2.79 7.74 -3.59
C PHE A 120 -2.87 8.77 -2.47
N ARG A 121 -3.22 8.30 -1.26
CA ARG A 121 -3.20 9.13 -0.04
C ARG A 121 -1.79 9.42 0.41
N GLU A 122 -0.89 8.46 0.22
CA GLU A 122 0.52 8.58 0.57
C GLU A 122 1.40 8.30 -0.66
N ASN A 123 2.65 8.77 -0.62
CA ASN A 123 3.55 8.60 -1.74
C ASN A 123 3.70 7.09 -2.05
N PRO A 124 3.35 6.62 -3.27
CA PRO A 124 3.42 5.19 -3.61
C PRO A 124 4.85 4.66 -3.62
N ASN A 125 5.84 5.54 -3.72
CA ASN A 125 7.24 5.19 -3.60
C ASN A 125 7.75 5.26 -2.15
N ARG A 126 6.92 5.59 -1.15
CA ARG A 126 7.34 5.52 0.26
C ARG A 126 7.79 4.10 0.60
N ARG A 127 8.69 3.97 1.57
CA ARG A 127 9.13 2.66 2.02
C ARG A 127 7.97 1.91 2.67
N MET A 128 7.88 0.62 2.38
CA MET A 128 6.95 -0.29 3.04
C MET A 128 7.51 -0.58 4.42
N LYS A 129 6.67 -0.41 5.43
CA LYS A 129 7.01 -0.70 6.80
C LYS A 129 6.87 -2.21 7.02
N ASN A 130 7.92 -2.91 7.44
CA ASN A 130 7.86 -4.37 7.64
C ASN A 130 7.07 -4.79 8.90
N PHE A 131 6.04 -4.05 9.29
CA PHE A 131 5.12 -4.37 10.37
C PHE A 131 3.69 -4.45 9.88
N LYS A 132 2.86 -5.12 10.68
CA LYS A 132 1.45 -5.34 10.38
C LYS A 132 0.62 -4.23 11.03
N ILE A 133 -0.19 -3.53 10.24
CA ILE A 133 -1.19 -2.58 10.74
C ILE A 133 -2.57 -3.18 10.48
N ASP A 134 -3.31 -3.47 11.55
CA ASP A 134 -4.72 -3.87 11.44
C ASP A 134 -5.59 -2.62 11.53
N VAL A 135 -6.27 -2.26 10.44
CA VAL A 135 -7.26 -1.17 10.42
C VAL A 135 -8.65 -1.79 10.34
N HIS A 136 -9.45 -1.61 11.38
CA HIS A 136 -10.84 -2.08 11.42
C HIS A 136 -11.78 -0.93 11.10
N LEU A 137 -12.41 -0.95 9.93
CA LEU A 137 -13.52 -0.06 9.62
C LEU A 137 -14.84 -0.73 10.05
N PRO A 138 -15.75 0.00 10.73
CA PRO A 138 -17.07 -0.53 11.04
C PRO A 138 -17.85 -0.76 9.74
N ASN A 139 -18.78 -1.71 9.77
CA ASN A 139 -19.70 -1.89 8.65
C ASN A 139 -20.62 -0.67 8.54
N PHE A 140 -20.37 0.19 7.56
CA PHE A 140 -21.17 1.38 7.32
C PHE A 140 -22.47 1.10 6.55
N GLY A 141 -22.77 -0.16 6.22
CA GLY A 141 -23.86 -0.51 5.31
C GLY A 141 -23.62 0.00 3.87
N LEU A 142 -22.38 0.38 3.57
CA LEU A 142 -21.93 0.76 2.25
C LEU A 142 -21.63 -0.52 1.49
N GLY A 143 -22.13 -0.68 0.26
CA GLY A 143 -21.78 -1.81 -0.61
C GLY A 143 -22.97 -2.57 -1.20
N SER A 144 -24.17 -2.41 -0.65
CA SER A 144 -25.40 -2.87 -1.32
C SER A 144 -26.03 -1.73 -2.09
N MET A 145 -26.34 -1.99 -3.35
CA MET A 145 -27.10 -1.05 -4.17
C MET A 145 -28.53 -0.98 -3.65
N GLU A 146 -29.15 0.21 -3.65
CA GLU A 146 -30.59 0.28 -3.36
C GLU A 146 -31.35 -0.62 -4.34
N LYS A 147 -32.25 -1.46 -3.81
CA LYS A 147 -32.97 -2.46 -4.60
C LYS A 147 -33.64 -1.87 -5.85
N GLY A 148 -34.19 -0.65 -5.73
CA GLY A 148 -34.80 0.05 -6.85
C GLY A 148 -33.81 0.38 -7.98
N THR A 149 -32.58 0.73 -7.64
CA THR A 149 -31.50 0.99 -8.62
C THR A 149 -31.08 -0.31 -9.29
N ALA A 150 -30.86 -1.39 -8.53
CA ALA A 150 -30.50 -2.69 -9.10
C ALA A 150 -31.56 -3.22 -10.07
N GLU A 151 -32.84 -3.09 -9.73
CA GLU A 151 -33.96 -3.44 -10.61
C GLU A 151 -34.02 -2.56 -11.86
N ALA A 152 -33.71 -1.26 -11.75
CA ALA A 152 -33.68 -0.36 -12.89
C ALA A 152 -32.55 -0.73 -13.87
N LEU A 153 -31.34 -1.00 -13.37
CA LEU A 153 -30.21 -1.42 -14.20
C LEU A 153 -30.47 -2.80 -14.85
N GLN A 154 -31.09 -3.72 -14.11
CA GLN A 154 -31.50 -5.01 -14.67
C GLN A 154 -32.48 -4.84 -15.84
N LYS A 155 -33.47 -3.94 -15.71
CA LYS A 155 -34.41 -3.64 -16.81
C LYS A 155 -33.71 -3.08 -18.05
N ILE A 156 -32.69 -2.25 -17.87
CA ILE A 156 -31.88 -1.74 -18.99
C ILE A 156 -31.18 -2.91 -19.70
N ARG A 157 -30.53 -3.79 -18.96
CA ARG A 157 -29.89 -5.00 -19.53
C ARG A 157 -30.90 -5.88 -20.27
N ASP A 158 -32.06 -6.12 -19.66
CA ASP A 158 -33.12 -6.98 -20.21
C ASP A 158 -33.80 -6.36 -21.45
N SER A 159 -33.75 -5.03 -21.60
CA SER A 159 -34.25 -4.34 -22.80
C SER A 159 -33.50 -4.77 -24.07
N GLY A 160 -32.27 -5.27 -23.91
CA GLY A 160 -31.45 -5.77 -24.99
C GLY A 160 -31.00 -4.70 -25.99
N VAL A 161 -30.93 -3.45 -25.53
CA VAL A 161 -30.31 -2.32 -26.21
C VAL A 161 -28.89 -2.67 -26.67
N ASP A 162 -28.50 -2.18 -27.85
CA ASP A 162 -27.17 -2.41 -28.38
C ASP A 162 -26.11 -1.56 -27.66
N GLU A 163 -24.87 -2.04 -27.68
CA GLU A 163 -23.73 -1.43 -27.00
C GLU A 163 -23.52 0.05 -27.36
N LYS A 164 -23.69 0.43 -28.64
CA LYS A 164 -23.45 1.81 -29.08
C LYS A 164 -24.53 2.75 -28.55
N THR A 165 -25.79 2.33 -28.63
CA THR A 165 -26.91 3.08 -28.07
C THR A 165 -26.77 3.22 -26.56
N GLN A 166 -26.39 2.14 -25.87
CA GLN A 166 -26.17 2.20 -24.42
C GLN A 166 -25.00 3.11 -24.05
N TYR A 167 -23.88 3.04 -24.76
CA TYR A 167 -22.74 3.92 -24.52
C TYR A 167 -23.11 5.40 -24.62
N GLN A 168 -23.89 5.77 -25.64
CA GLN A 168 -24.37 7.14 -25.79
C GLN A 168 -25.27 7.55 -24.61
N ALA A 169 -26.16 6.66 -24.17
CA ALA A 169 -27.02 6.91 -23.01
C ALA A 169 -26.21 7.11 -21.71
N GLU A 170 -25.17 6.30 -21.48
CA GLU A 170 -24.28 6.44 -20.32
C GLU A 170 -23.50 7.76 -20.36
N ILE A 171 -22.99 8.15 -21.53
CA ILE A 171 -22.29 9.43 -21.71
C ILE A 171 -23.24 10.60 -21.45
N ASP A 172 -24.45 10.57 -21.99
CA ASP A 172 -25.41 11.66 -21.82
C ASP A 172 -25.89 11.77 -20.35
N ALA A 173 -26.11 10.65 -19.68
CA ALA A 173 -26.39 10.60 -18.25
C ALA A 173 -25.22 11.17 -17.43
N THR A 174 -24.00 10.78 -17.75
CA THR A 174 -22.78 11.26 -17.09
C THR A 174 -22.58 12.76 -17.30
N ARG A 175 -22.74 13.26 -18.54
CA ARG A 175 -22.70 14.71 -18.82
C ARG A 175 -23.72 15.47 -17.99
N LYS A 176 -24.97 15.00 -17.96
CA LYS A 176 -26.03 15.61 -17.15
C LYS A 176 -25.63 15.67 -15.67
N HIS A 177 -25.11 14.58 -15.12
CA HIS A 177 -24.66 14.52 -13.73
C HIS A 177 -23.52 15.51 -13.46
N TYR A 178 -22.48 15.53 -14.31
CA TYR A 178 -21.35 16.45 -14.13
C TYR A 178 -21.76 17.91 -14.32
N LYS A 179 -22.73 18.24 -15.17
CA LYS A 179 -23.30 19.61 -15.25
C LYS A 179 -23.98 20.03 -13.95
N THR A 180 -24.63 19.09 -13.25
CA THR A 180 -25.13 19.33 -11.89
C THR A 180 -23.96 19.57 -10.93
N LEU A 181 -22.99 18.65 -10.85
CA LEU A 181 -21.81 18.77 -9.98
C LEU A 181 -21.03 20.07 -10.21
N LEU A 182 -20.95 20.52 -11.45
CA LEU A 182 -20.27 21.75 -11.84
C LEU A 182 -20.81 22.99 -11.10
N ARG A 183 -22.13 23.03 -10.90
CA ARG A 183 -22.83 24.15 -10.26
C ARG A 183 -22.79 24.07 -8.74
N ILE A 184 -22.63 22.87 -8.18
CA ILE A 184 -22.59 22.64 -6.73
C ILE A 184 -21.13 22.48 -6.24
N ASP A 185 -20.54 21.34 -6.57
CA ASP A 185 -19.33 20.80 -5.95
C ASP A 185 -18.06 21.39 -6.58
N TYR A 186 -18.10 21.75 -7.86
CA TYR A 186 -16.96 22.37 -8.56
C TYR A 186 -17.07 23.89 -8.70
N SER A 187 -18.10 24.53 -8.13
CA SER A 187 -18.29 25.98 -8.19
C SER A 187 -17.09 26.77 -7.65
N TRP A 188 -16.38 26.21 -6.65
CA TRP A 188 -15.17 26.80 -6.11
C TRP A 188 -13.99 26.74 -7.09
N VAL A 189 -13.83 25.66 -7.86
CA VAL A 189 -12.78 25.52 -8.89
C VAL A 189 -12.99 26.57 -9.96
N LEU A 190 -14.23 26.70 -10.44
CA LEU A 190 -14.59 27.68 -11.46
C LEU A 190 -14.28 29.11 -11.00
N ARG A 191 -14.66 29.47 -9.77
CA ARG A 191 -14.36 30.78 -9.19
C ARG A 191 -12.85 31.01 -9.02
N LYS A 192 -12.12 30.01 -8.50
CA LYS A 192 -10.67 30.11 -8.28
C LYS A 192 -9.92 30.41 -9.57
N HIS A 193 -10.36 29.84 -10.69
CA HIS A 193 -9.70 29.94 -11.98
C HIS A 193 -10.42 30.86 -12.98
N ASN A 194 -11.42 31.63 -12.51
CA ASN A 194 -12.22 32.55 -13.32
C ASN A 194 -12.83 31.90 -14.60
N ILE A 195 -13.30 30.66 -14.47
CA ILE A 195 -13.97 29.91 -15.55
C ILE A 195 -15.48 30.16 -15.45
N ALA A 196 -16.09 30.64 -16.51
CA ALA A 196 -17.54 30.82 -16.58
C ALA A 196 -18.26 29.44 -16.67
N VAL A 197 -19.44 29.33 -16.05
CA VAL A 197 -20.19 28.07 -15.96
C VAL A 197 -20.55 27.53 -17.34
N ASP A 198 -21.00 28.39 -18.25
CA ASP A 198 -21.33 28.05 -19.64
C ASP A 198 -20.11 27.49 -20.39
N LYS A 199 -18.93 28.09 -20.20
CA LYS A 199 -17.67 27.56 -20.76
C LYS A 199 -17.30 26.20 -20.20
N ALA A 200 -17.49 25.98 -18.92
CA ALA A 200 -17.21 24.68 -18.34
C ALA A 200 -18.25 23.61 -18.77
N GLU A 201 -19.48 24.01 -19.08
CA GLU A 201 -20.47 23.12 -19.73
C GLU A 201 -20.08 22.79 -21.18
N GLU A 202 -19.47 23.72 -21.93
CA GLU A 202 -18.89 23.43 -23.27
C GLU A 202 -17.83 22.32 -23.18
N PHE A 203 -16.99 22.31 -22.14
CA PHE A 203 -16.05 21.22 -21.88
C PHE A 203 -16.78 19.89 -21.63
N ILE A 204 -17.82 19.86 -20.81
CA ILE A 204 -18.57 18.62 -20.54
C ILE A 204 -19.20 18.06 -21.83
N ASP A 205 -19.64 18.93 -22.74
CA ASP A 205 -20.20 18.53 -24.03
C ASP A 205 -19.13 18.13 -25.06
N SER A 206 -17.85 18.41 -24.77
CA SER A 206 -16.74 18.15 -25.68
C SER A 206 -16.33 16.67 -25.75
N HIS A 207 -15.40 16.36 -26.64
CA HIS A 207 -14.81 15.02 -26.74
C HIS A 207 -13.80 14.77 -25.60
N GLU A 208 -13.07 15.79 -25.17
CA GLU A 208 -12.07 15.72 -24.08
C GLU A 208 -12.68 15.23 -22.77
N PHE A 209 -13.92 15.62 -22.45
CA PHE A 209 -14.64 15.10 -21.29
C PHE A 209 -14.83 13.57 -21.34
N THR A 210 -15.15 13.04 -22.54
CA THR A 210 -15.30 11.58 -22.74
C THR A 210 -13.97 10.83 -22.65
N GLN A 211 -12.83 11.54 -22.69
CA GLN A 211 -11.50 10.97 -22.55
C GLN A 211 -10.97 10.97 -21.11
N ILE A 212 -11.71 11.55 -20.15
CA ILE A 212 -11.37 11.46 -18.73
C ILE A 212 -11.36 9.97 -18.34
N PRO A 213 -10.27 9.44 -17.74
CA PRO A 213 -10.11 8.00 -17.56
C PRO A 213 -11.29 7.31 -16.87
N ASN A 214 -11.79 7.85 -15.76
CA ASN A 214 -12.94 7.25 -15.07
C ASN A 214 -14.20 7.26 -15.94
N ILE A 215 -14.45 8.34 -16.69
CA ILE A 215 -15.66 8.47 -17.52
C ILE A 215 -15.59 7.49 -18.69
N ASP A 216 -14.45 7.45 -19.36
CA ASP A 216 -14.22 6.58 -20.49
C ASP A 216 -14.39 5.10 -20.10
N ILE A 217 -13.68 4.66 -19.06
CA ILE A 217 -13.73 3.27 -18.61
C ILE A 217 -15.13 2.93 -18.09
N PHE A 218 -15.72 3.79 -17.24
CA PHE A 218 -17.04 3.54 -16.65
C PHE A 218 -18.12 3.38 -17.74
N CYS A 219 -18.22 4.32 -18.67
CA CYS A 219 -19.27 4.29 -19.70
C CYS A 219 -19.10 3.10 -20.66
N GLN A 220 -17.86 2.77 -21.04
CA GLN A 220 -17.60 1.63 -21.92
C GLN A 220 -17.83 0.28 -21.21
N LEU A 221 -17.45 0.15 -19.94
CA LEU A 221 -17.72 -1.06 -19.16
C LEU A 221 -19.21 -1.29 -18.97
N TRP A 222 -19.96 -0.27 -18.57
CA TRP A 222 -21.41 -0.38 -18.38
C TRP A 222 -22.14 -0.71 -19.67
N SER A 223 -21.81 0.00 -20.76
CA SER A 223 -22.42 -0.28 -22.06
C SER A 223 -22.14 -1.71 -22.54
N LYS A 224 -20.92 -2.21 -22.33
CA LYS A 224 -20.60 -3.61 -22.65
C LYS A 224 -21.32 -4.60 -21.75
N ASN A 225 -21.36 -4.34 -20.45
CA ASN A 225 -22.02 -5.20 -19.46
C ASN A 225 -23.52 -5.34 -19.74
N PHE A 226 -24.20 -4.23 -20.06
CA PHE A 226 -25.62 -4.24 -20.37
C PHE A 226 -25.95 -4.83 -21.73
N ALA A 227 -25.06 -4.71 -22.72
CA ALA A 227 -25.26 -5.35 -24.01
C ALA A 227 -25.04 -6.87 -23.98
N ASP A 228 -24.34 -7.40 -22.96
CA ASP A 228 -24.05 -8.82 -22.83
C ASP A 228 -25.22 -9.63 -22.24
N LYS A 229 -26.08 -10.12 -23.13
CA LYS A 229 -27.22 -10.99 -22.78
C LYS A 229 -26.83 -12.36 -22.23
N ALA A 230 -25.57 -12.80 -22.40
CA ALA A 230 -25.11 -14.08 -21.87
C ALA A 230 -24.72 -14.01 -20.39
N ARG A 231 -24.54 -12.79 -19.84
CA ARG A 231 -24.21 -12.58 -18.42
C ARG A 231 -25.42 -12.90 -17.53
N LYS A 232 -25.38 -14.07 -16.89
CA LYS A 232 -26.44 -14.54 -15.96
C LYS A 232 -26.35 -13.97 -14.54
N ARG A 233 -25.25 -13.28 -14.19
CA ARG A 233 -25.02 -12.74 -12.83
C ARG A 233 -25.85 -11.46 -12.62
N GLY A 234 -26.25 -11.18 -11.39
CA GLY A 234 -26.94 -9.94 -11.03
C GLY A 234 -26.05 -8.71 -11.24
N VAL A 235 -26.65 -7.59 -11.65
CA VAL A 235 -25.96 -6.33 -11.97
C VAL A 235 -25.23 -5.73 -10.77
N GLU A 236 -25.74 -5.96 -9.56
CA GLU A 236 -25.16 -5.39 -8.33
C GLU A 236 -23.71 -5.81 -8.09
N GLY A 237 -23.36 -7.08 -8.34
CA GLY A 237 -21.97 -7.54 -8.19
C GLY A 237 -21.05 -6.88 -9.21
N ASP A 238 -21.52 -6.70 -10.44
CA ASP A 238 -20.75 -6.08 -11.51
C ASP A 238 -20.59 -4.55 -11.28
N TYR A 239 -21.49 -3.92 -10.52
CA TYR A 239 -21.44 -2.48 -10.25
C TYR A 239 -20.18 -2.06 -9.49
N ASN A 240 -19.87 -2.74 -8.39
CA ASN A 240 -18.71 -2.44 -7.58
C ASN A 240 -17.45 -2.60 -8.43
N ASP A 241 -17.31 -3.75 -9.09
CA ASP A 241 -16.17 -4.04 -9.97
C ASP A 241 -15.96 -2.93 -11.01
N ILE A 242 -17.02 -2.53 -11.73
CA ILE A 242 -16.95 -1.47 -12.75
C ILE A 242 -16.56 -0.13 -12.13
N GLU A 243 -17.15 0.24 -10.98
CA GLU A 243 -16.83 1.48 -10.30
C GLU A 243 -15.34 1.55 -9.94
N PHE A 244 -14.77 0.51 -9.33
CA PHE A 244 -13.37 0.52 -8.92
C PHE A 244 -12.40 0.39 -10.10
N LEU A 245 -12.68 -0.49 -11.06
CA LEU A 245 -11.85 -0.63 -12.25
C LEU A 245 -11.78 0.68 -13.03
N SER A 246 -12.91 1.40 -13.15
CA SER A 246 -12.93 2.70 -13.83
C SER A 246 -12.04 3.74 -13.18
N VAL A 247 -11.88 3.68 -11.86
CA VAL A 247 -11.13 4.68 -11.11
C VAL A 247 -9.66 4.32 -10.97
N TYR A 248 -9.37 3.07 -10.62
CA TYR A 248 -8.03 2.64 -10.21
C TYR A 248 -7.15 2.16 -11.38
N MET A 249 -7.75 1.59 -12.43
CA MET A 249 -7.00 1.04 -13.56
C MET A 249 -5.96 1.99 -14.19
N PRO A 250 -6.23 3.30 -14.36
CA PRO A 250 -5.25 4.23 -14.93
C PRO A 250 -3.95 4.39 -14.11
N TYR A 251 -3.94 3.87 -12.88
CA TYR A 251 -2.86 4.02 -11.91
C TYR A 251 -2.20 2.70 -11.53
N CYS A 252 -2.57 1.58 -12.17
CA CYS A 252 -2.06 0.26 -11.85
C CYS A 252 -1.31 -0.34 -13.05
N ASP A 253 -0.14 -0.94 -12.77
CA ASP A 253 0.58 -1.74 -13.77
C ASP A 253 -0.02 -3.14 -13.91
N VAL A 254 -0.64 -3.64 -12.83
CA VAL A 254 -1.28 -4.96 -12.77
C VAL A 254 -2.61 -4.86 -12.07
N ILE A 255 -3.64 -5.49 -12.64
CA ILE A 255 -4.94 -5.73 -12.00
C ILE A 255 -5.23 -7.22 -12.03
N ALA A 256 -5.52 -7.77 -10.87
CA ALA A 256 -6.08 -9.12 -10.72
C ALA A 256 -7.56 -9.00 -10.34
N THR A 257 -8.45 -9.46 -11.22
CA THR A 257 -9.91 -9.32 -11.08
C THR A 257 -10.63 -10.59 -11.53
N ASP A 258 -11.96 -10.64 -11.48
CA ASP A 258 -12.69 -11.79 -11.97
C ASP A 258 -12.52 -11.97 -13.50
N ASN A 259 -12.68 -13.20 -13.98
CA ASN A 259 -12.42 -13.51 -15.38
C ASN A 259 -13.32 -12.73 -16.34
N TYR A 260 -14.54 -12.40 -15.93
CA TYR A 260 -15.45 -11.65 -16.77
C TYR A 260 -14.98 -10.22 -16.97
N MET A 261 -14.66 -9.49 -15.89
CA MET A 261 -14.14 -8.14 -16.01
C MET A 261 -12.82 -8.11 -16.77
N LYS A 262 -11.90 -9.05 -16.52
CA LYS A 262 -10.69 -9.20 -17.35
C LYS A 262 -11.03 -9.30 -18.84
N THR A 263 -11.98 -10.16 -19.21
CA THR A 263 -12.36 -10.39 -20.62
C THR A 263 -12.91 -9.11 -21.25
N ILE A 264 -13.80 -8.40 -20.55
CA ILE A 264 -14.37 -7.15 -21.06
C ILE A 264 -13.29 -6.07 -21.24
N LEU A 265 -12.43 -5.88 -20.23
CA LEU A 265 -11.36 -4.89 -20.29
C LEU A 265 -10.40 -5.14 -21.47
N GLN A 266 -10.08 -6.41 -21.75
CA GLN A 266 -9.26 -6.80 -22.92
C GLN A 266 -9.99 -6.56 -24.25
N LEU A 267 -11.29 -6.85 -24.32
CA LEU A 267 -12.11 -6.56 -25.50
C LEU A 267 -12.16 -5.07 -25.82
N LEU A 268 -12.27 -4.23 -24.78
CA LEU A 268 -12.22 -2.77 -24.86
C LEU A 268 -10.79 -2.22 -25.03
N LYS A 269 -9.77 -3.08 -25.00
CA LYS A 269 -8.34 -2.75 -25.15
C LYS A 269 -7.82 -1.79 -24.07
N PHE A 270 -8.43 -1.79 -22.89
CA PHE A 270 -7.99 -0.93 -21.79
C PHE A 270 -6.65 -1.37 -21.21
N ASP A 271 -6.34 -2.67 -21.25
CA ASP A 271 -5.01 -3.22 -20.95
C ASP A 271 -3.91 -2.50 -21.74
N LYS A 272 -4.14 -2.27 -23.03
CA LYS A 272 -3.21 -1.56 -23.92
C LYS A 272 -3.24 -0.05 -23.70
N LYS A 273 -4.43 0.53 -23.56
CA LYS A 273 -4.59 1.99 -23.38
C LYS A 273 -3.87 2.50 -22.12
N TYR A 274 -3.95 1.74 -21.04
CA TYR A 274 -3.37 2.11 -19.74
C TYR A 274 -2.08 1.36 -19.40
N ASN A 275 -1.54 0.56 -20.32
CA ASN A 275 -0.36 -0.29 -20.10
C ASN A 275 -0.49 -1.15 -18.82
N CYS A 276 -1.66 -1.73 -18.62
CA CYS A 276 -2.03 -2.49 -17.43
C CYS A 276 -2.17 -3.97 -17.78
N ARG A 277 -1.49 -4.85 -17.06
CA ARG A 277 -1.63 -6.31 -17.21
C ARG A 277 -2.82 -6.82 -16.41
N LEU A 278 -3.61 -7.68 -17.03
CA LEU A 278 -4.86 -8.19 -16.46
C LEU A 278 -4.77 -9.69 -16.20
N PHE A 279 -5.03 -10.09 -14.97
CA PHE A 279 -5.06 -11.49 -14.54
C PHE A 279 -6.40 -11.85 -13.91
N SER A 280 -6.76 -13.13 -13.99
CA SER A 280 -7.93 -13.67 -13.31
C SER A 280 -7.58 -14.89 -12.46
N MET A 281 -8.57 -15.38 -11.71
CA MET A 281 -8.44 -16.58 -10.88
C MET A 281 -8.28 -17.89 -11.66
N LYS A 282 -8.21 -17.85 -12.99
CA LYS A 282 -7.91 -19.03 -13.81
C LYS A 282 -6.47 -19.47 -13.59
N GLU A 283 -6.24 -20.78 -13.58
CA GLU A 283 -4.93 -21.34 -13.25
C GLU A 283 -3.82 -20.87 -14.22
N ASP A 284 -4.10 -20.86 -15.53
CA ASP A 284 -3.16 -20.36 -16.54
C ASP A 284 -2.80 -18.88 -16.31
N ASP A 285 -3.79 -18.05 -15.98
CA ASP A 285 -3.57 -16.63 -15.65
C ASP A 285 -2.71 -16.46 -14.40
N LEU A 286 -2.94 -17.26 -13.37
CA LEU A 286 -2.15 -17.21 -12.13
C LEU A 286 -0.70 -17.65 -12.38
N ASN A 287 -0.50 -18.67 -13.21
CA ASN A 287 0.85 -19.08 -13.63
C ASN A 287 1.55 -17.99 -14.42
N GLU A 288 0.86 -17.36 -15.38
CA GLU A 288 1.39 -16.22 -16.14
C GLU A 288 1.74 -15.03 -15.23
N MET A 289 0.87 -14.75 -14.25
CA MET A 289 1.10 -13.69 -13.26
C MET A 289 2.37 -13.94 -12.45
N VAL A 290 2.59 -15.16 -11.96
CA VAL A 290 3.82 -15.54 -11.25
C VAL A 290 5.05 -15.29 -12.12
N VAL A 291 5.04 -15.79 -13.36
CA VAL A 291 6.17 -15.63 -14.30
C VAL A 291 6.45 -14.15 -14.58
N PHE A 292 5.41 -13.36 -14.82
CA PHE A 292 5.53 -11.92 -15.05
C PHE A 292 6.12 -11.20 -13.83
N LEU A 293 5.58 -11.44 -12.64
CA LEU A 293 6.02 -10.79 -11.42
C LEU A 293 7.46 -11.20 -11.07
N GLU A 294 7.84 -12.46 -11.20
CA GLU A 294 9.24 -12.86 -10.97
C GLU A 294 10.20 -12.16 -11.94
N ALA A 295 9.83 -12.03 -13.21
CA ALA A 295 10.63 -11.31 -14.20
C ALA A 295 10.77 -9.83 -13.83
N GLU A 296 9.68 -9.16 -13.45
CA GLU A 296 9.71 -7.76 -13.02
C GLU A 296 10.52 -7.56 -11.73
N ARG A 297 10.38 -8.47 -10.76
CA ARG A 297 11.16 -8.46 -9.52
C ARG A 297 12.66 -8.57 -9.81
N ASN A 298 13.06 -9.44 -10.73
CA ASN A 298 14.47 -9.63 -11.06
C ASN A 298 15.04 -8.47 -11.88
N ARG A 299 14.22 -7.82 -12.72
CA ARG A 299 14.62 -6.70 -13.58
C ARG A 299 14.76 -5.38 -12.82
N ARG A 300 13.86 -5.13 -11.86
CA ARG A 300 13.76 -3.83 -11.19
C ARG A 300 14.75 -3.67 -10.05
N GLN A 301 15.19 -2.43 -9.85
CA GLN A 301 15.91 -2.02 -8.65
C GLN A 301 14.89 -1.65 -7.56
N PRO A 302 15.21 -1.85 -6.27
CA PRO A 302 14.41 -1.34 -5.17
C PRO A 302 14.16 0.16 -5.34
N ALA A 303 12.90 0.58 -5.15
CA ALA A 303 12.51 1.98 -5.23
C ALA A 303 13.18 2.85 -4.17
N ASN A 304 13.37 2.25 -3.00
CA ASN A 304 14.07 2.82 -1.88
C ASN A 304 15.32 1.97 -1.63
N LYS A 305 16.50 2.60 -1.66
CA LYS A 305 17.74 1.98 -1.22
C LYS A 305 18.07 2.51 0.17
N SER A 306 18.31 1.61 1.13
CA SER A 306 18.82 2.01 2.44
C SER A 306 20.16 2.73 2.27
N LEU A 307 20.32 3.90 2.89
CA LEU A 307 21.62 4.59 2.92
C LEU A 307 22.66 3.77 3.70
N PHE A 308 22.21 3.14 4.79
CA PHE A 308 22.90 2.15 5.60
C PHE A 308 21.91 1.46 6.53
N SER A 309 22.35 0.37 7.16
CA SER A 309 21.59 -0.35 8.18
C SER A 309 22.22 -0.09 9.55
N VAL A 310 21.44 -0.06 10.62
CA VAL A 310 21.93 -0.08 12.01
C VAL A 310 21.44 -1.37 12.64
N LEU A 311 22.34 -2.14 13.23
CA LEU A 311 22.09 -3.36 14.00
C LEU A 311 22.39 -3.02 15.47
N ALA A 312 21.34 -2.87 16.27
CA ALA A 312 21.49 -2.67 17.70
C ALA A 312 21.88 -3.99 18.40
N VAL A 313 22.68 -3.92 19.46
CA VAL A 313 23.15 -5.06 20.27
C VAL A 313 23.03 -4.66 21.74
N MET A 314 22.37 -5.45 22.57
CA MET A 314 22.35 -5.21 24.03
C MET A 314 23.25 -6.23 24.71
N ALA A 315 24.24 -5.77 25.48
CA ALA A 315 25.31 -6.62 26.01
C ALA A 315 25.07 -7.08 27.46
N ASN A 316 23.93 -6.77 28.09
CA ASN A 316 23.68 -7.14 29.49
C ASN A 316 22.22 -7.50 29.78
N GLU A 317 21.98 -8.31 30.82
CA GLU A 317 20.67 -8.54 31.45
C GLU A 317 20.13 -7.24 32.08
N LYS A 318 19.88 -6.20 31.28
CA LYS A 318 19.08 -5.06 31.70
C LYS A 318 17.63 -5.48 31.56
N SER A 319 16.86 -5.41 32.64
CA SER A 319 15.43 -5.72 32.62
C SER A 319 14.77 -4.96 31.47
N ALA A 320 13.75 -5.55 30.82
CA ALA A 320 13.01 -4.92 29.73
C ALA A 320 12.49 -3.50 30.05
N TYR A 321 12.46 -3.10 31.32
CA TYR A 321 12.17 -1.75 31.81
C TYR A 321 13.27 -0.68 31.53
N PHE A 322 14.45 -1.05 31.03
CA PHE A 322 15.56 -0.12 30.73
C PHE A 322 15.65 0.25 29.22
N ILE A 323 14.53 0.66 28.63
CA ILE A 323 14.37 1.01 27.19
C ILE A 323 15.01 2.37 26.84
N ARG A 324 15.85 2.95 27.70
CA ARG A 324 16.44 4.29 27.45
C ARG A 324 17.29 4.31 26.18
N PHE A 325 18.07 3.27 25.93
CA PHE A 325 18.93 3.18 24.74
C PHE A 325 18.11 3.19 23.43
N LEU A 326 17.04 2.40 23.36
CA LEU A 326 16.17 2.34 22.17
C LEU A 326 15.37 3.63 21.98
N GLN A 327 14.89 4.24 23.08
CA GLN A 327 14.24 5.55 23.05
C GLN A 327 15.18 6.61 22.47
N LYS A 328 16.43 6.66 22.92
CA LYS A 328 17.45 7.59 22.40
C LYS A 328 17.73 7.35 20.92
N LEU A 329 17.82 6.09 20.49
CA LEU A 329 18.06 5.73 19.09
C LEU A 329 16.89 6.18 18.19
N ASN A 330 15.65 5.91 18.59
CA ASN A 330 14.46 6.34 17.85
C ASN A 330 14.37 7.87 17.74
N LEU A 331 14.66 8.58 18.82
CA LEU A 331 14.64 10.04 18.83
C LEU A 331 15.76 10.68 17.99
N ALA A 332 16.96 10.09 18.02
CA ALA A 332 18.06 10.48 17.15
C ALA A 332 17.70 10.25 15.67
N GLN A 333 16.98 9.16 15.35
CA GLN A 333 16.53 8.85 14.00
C GLN A 333 15.50 9.88 13.52
N GLY A 334 14.48 10.17 14.33
CA GLY A 334 13.45 11.17 14.02
C GLY A 334 14.08 12.53 13.70
N LYS A 335 15.00 13.01 14.55
CA LYS A 335 15.70 14.28 14.30
C LYS A 335 16.61 14.25 13.08
N PHE A 336 17.29 13.15 12.80
CA PHE A 336 18.10 13.02 11.57
C PHE A 336 17.22 13.14 10.31
N LEU A 337 16.05 12.51 10.31
CA LEU A 337 15.08 12.61 9.22
C LEU A 337 14.50 14.02 9.07
N GLU A 338 14.22 14.72 10.18
CA GLU A 338 13.67 16.08 10.18
C GLU A 338 14.70 17.18 9.85
N THR A 339 15.97 17.00 10.23
CA THR A 339 16.99 18.06 10.12
C THR A 339 17.98 17.85 8.97
N GLY A 340 18.03 16.66 8.37
CA GLY A 340 18.98 16.32 7.31
C GLY A 340 18.59 16.83 5.92
N LYS A 341 19.50 16.72 4.95
CA LYS A 341 19.23 16.89 3.50
C LYS A 341 18.47 15.69 2.91
N TYR A 342 17.81 14.90 3.77
CA TYR A 342 17.46 13.50 3.56
C TYR A 342 16.00 13.22 3.90
N TRP A 343 15.15 14.23 3.77
CA TRP A 343 13.69 14.10 3.84
C TRP A 343 13.17 12.94 2.95
N ASP A 344 13.95 12.59 1.92
CA ASP A 344 13.65 11.55 0.93
C ASP A 344 14.55 10.29 1.04
N LYS A 345 15.47 10.20 2.02
CA LYS A 345 16.36 9.03 2.22
C LYS A 345 16.09 8.37 3.56
N GLU A 346 15.68 7.11 3.53
CA GLU A 346 15.51 6.35 4.75
C GLU A 346 16.82 5.68 5.20
N VAL A 347 17.26 6.07 6.40
CA VAL A 347 18.24 5.33 7.18
C VAL A 347 17.54 4.20 7.90
N TYR A 348 17.99 2.97 7.65
CA TYR A 348 17.37 1.80 8.21
C TYR A 348 17.99 1.48 9.57
N VAL A 349 17.17 1.46 10.61
CA VAL A 349 17.55 0.99 11.94
C VAL A 349 16.79 -0.30 12.21
N SER A 350 17.47 -1.43 12.14
CA SER A 350 16.94 -2.67 12.69
C SER A 350 17.53 -2.86 14.08
N VAL A 351 16.69 -2.70 15.10
CA VAL A 351 17.09 -2.99 16.46
C VAL A 351 17.01 -4.50 16.67
N PHE A 352 18.14 -5.16 16.87
CA PHE A 352 18.16 -6.56 17.29
C PHE A 352 18.45 -6.61 18.80
N LEU A 353 17.65 -7.38 19.53
CA LEU A 353 17.88 -7.61 20.94
C LEU A 353 18.71 -8.87 21.07
N LEU A 354 19.98 -8.69 21.39
CA LEU A 354 20.89 -9.77 21.72
C LEU A 354 20.92 -9.90 23.25
N TYR A 355 20.88 -11.13 23.74
CA TYR A 355 21.12 -11.44 25.15
C TYR A 355 22.27 -12.41 25.21
N THR A 356 23.35 -12.01 25.87
CA THR A 356 24.45 -12.93 26.13
C THR A 356 24.13 -13.72 27.40
N GLN A 357 24.08 -15.06 27.29
CA GLN A 357 24.24 -16.06 28.37
C GLN A 357 23.04 -16.91 28.86
N LYS A 358 21.83 -16.87 28.25
CA LYS A 358 20.84 -17.96 28.48
C LYS A 358 20.25 -18.48 27.17
N SER A 359 20.22 -19.81 27.05
CA SER A 359 19.63 -20.58 25.94
C SER A 359 18.11 -20.43 25.84
N GLU A 360 17.45 -19.85 26.84
CA GLU A 360 16.01 -19.56 26.84
C GLU A 360 15.75 -18.20 27.51
N ILE A 361 15.20 -17.27 26.74
CA ILE A 361 14.57 -16.06 27.27
C ILE A 361 13.15 -16.45 27.65
N LYS A 362 12.83 -16.47 28.95
CA LYS A 362 11.43 -16.48 29.38
C LYS A 362 10.84 -15.10 29.06
N LEU A 363 10.13 -15.01 27.95
CA LEU A 363 9.18 -13.92 27.73
C LEU A 363 8.17 -13.95 28.89
N LEU A 364 7.81 -12.78 29.40
CA LEU A 364 6.72 -12.66 30.38
C LEU A 364 5.48 -13.32 29.78
N LYS A 365 4.82 -14.18 30.56
CA LYS A 365 3.53 -14.73 30.12
C LYS A 365 2.54 -13.59 30.00
N SER A 366 1.64 -13.66 29.04
CA SER A 366 0.54 -12.71 28.86
C SER A 366 -0.23 -12.47 30.18
N GLU A 367 -0.35 -13.49 31.03
CA GLU A 367 -0.96 -13.39 32.34
C GLU A 367 -0.16 -12.52 33.34
N GLU A 368 1.17 -12.57 33.33
CA GLU A 368 2.05 -11.76 34.22
C GLU A 368 2.03 -10.27 33.84
N VAL A 369 1.88 -9.96 32.55
CA VAL A 369 1.70 -8.58 32.05
C VAL A 369 0.33 -8.03 32.45
N LEU A 370 -0.69 -8.89 32.47
CA LEU A 370 -2.06 -8.53 32.83
C LEU A 370 -2.28 -8.42 34.35
N GLU A 371 -1.59 -9.22 35.17
CA GLU A 371 -1.61 -9.12 36.65
C GLU A 371 -1.06 -7.78 37.16
N GLN A 372 -0.12 -7.17 36.43
CA GLN A 372 0.43 -5.84 36.75
C GLN A 372 -0.49 -4.68 36.29
N GLY A 373 -1.42 -4.96 35.36
CA GLY A 373 -2.57 -4.13 34.99
C GLY A 373 -2.29 -2.74 34.37
N PRO A 374 -3.27 -2.16 33.66
CA PRO A 374 -3.19 -0.83 33.04
C PRO A 374 -3.05 0.35 34.01
N ARG A 375 -2.94 0.09 35.33
CA ARG A 375 -2.74 1.13 36.36
C ARG A 375 -1.27 1.43 36.65
N ALA A 376 -0.34 0.55 36.23
CA ALA A 376 1.09 0.77 36.43
C ALA A 376 1.73 1.66 35.34
N PHE A 377 1.06 1.80 34.19
CA PHE A 377 1.59 2.51 33.03
C PHE A 377 0.68 3.68 32.62
N THR A 378 1.26 4.88 32.50
CA THR A 378 0.58 6.05 31.92
C THR A 378 0.29 5.82 30.43
N PRO A 379 -0.63 6.58 29.82
CA PRO A 379 -0.85 6.54 28.37
C PRO A 379 0.43 6.72 27.54
N ASP A 380 1.40 7.51 28.04
CA ASP A 380 2.71 7.68 27.42
C ASP A 380 3.54 6.39 27.50
N GLN A 381 3.50 5.68 28.62
CA GLN A 381 4.17 4.38 28.77
C GLN A 381 3.51 3.27 27.94
N TRP A 382 2.20 3.37 27.69
CA TRP A 382 1.51 2.51 26.74
C TRP A 382 1.89 2.81 25.29
N ALA A 383 1.99 4.08 24.92
CA ALA A 383 2.52 4.51 23.62
C ALA A 383 3.98 4.06 23.44
N GLU A 384 4.78 4.11 24.51
CA GLU A 384 6.15 3.57 24.54
C GLU A 384 6.17 2.06 24.27
N PHE A 385 5.32 1.25 24.91
CA PHE A 385 5.32 -0.21 24.74
C PHE A 385 4.83 -0.67 23.36
N LEU A 386 3.86 0.03 22.77
CA LEU A 386 3.28 -0.30 21.47
C LEU A 386 4.21 -0.01 20.28
N VAL A 387 5.13 0.96 20.41
CA VAL A 387 6.22 1.19 19.44
C VAL A 387 7.15 -0.04 19.35
N PHE A 388 7.23 -0.84 20.41
CA PHE A 388 8.03 -2.08 20.46
C PHE A 388 7.20 -3.34 20.14
N GLY A 389 5.87 -3.28 20.08
CA GLY A 389 5.03 -4.48 20.04
C GLY A 389 4.89 -5.20 18.70
N HIS A 390 5.08 -4.52 17.56
CA HIS A 390 4.57 -5.02 16.28
C HIS A 390 5.61 -5.39 15.20
N GLY A 391 6.90 -5.52 15.56
CA GLY A 391 7.97 -5.75 14.58
C GLY A 391 9.01 -6.84 14.88
N PHE A 392 9.00 -7.47 16.06
CA PHE A 392 10.05 -8.46 16.39
C PHE A 392 9.73 -9.83 15.79
N LYS A 393 10.24 -10.10 14.59
CA LYS A 393 10.07 -11.43 13.95
C LYS A 393 11.18 -12.45 14.25
N LYS A 394 12.32 -12.07 14.83
CA LYS A 394 13.38 -13.04 15.18
C LYS A 394 14.18 -12.63 16.41
N VAL A 395 14.10 -13.46 17.46
CA VAL A 395 15.15 -13.59 18.46
C VAL A 395 16.20 -14.49 17.82
N TYR A 396 17.39 -13.97 17.53
CA TYR A 396 18.51 -14.84 17.17
C TYR A 396 19.09 -15.39 18.46
N ASN A 397 18.92 -16.69 18.69
CA ASN A 397 19.86 -17.40 19.54
C ASN A 397 21.19 -17.41 18.77
N LEU A 398 22.18 -16.68 19.28
CA LEU A 398 23.54 -16.86 18.82
C LEU A 398 23.96 -18.27 19.24
N ASP A 399 23.89 -19.21 18.31
CA ASP A 399 24.71 -20.43 18.34
C ASP A 399 26.20 -20.04 18.17
N GLN A 400 26.69 -19.06 18.95
CA GLN A 400 28.06 -18.53 18.95
C GLN A 400 28.52 -17.90 17.62
N LYS A 401 27.60 -17.50 16.74
CA LYS A 401 27.94 -16.89 15.44
C LYS A 401 28.56 -15.48 15.60
N PRO A 402 29.59 -15.12 14.81
CA PRO A 402 30.09 -13.75 14.72
C PRO A 402 29.04 -12.77 14.21
N VAL A 403 29.07 -11.51 14.66
CA VAL A 403 28.11 -10.47 14.24
C VAL A 403 28.16 -10.23 12.72
N GLU A 404 29.31 -10.44 12.09
CA GLU A 404 29.50 -10.38 10.65
C GLU A 404 28.68 -11.43 9.90
N GLU A 405 28.48 -12.62 10.50
CA GLU A 405 27.63 -13.66 9.94
C GLU A 405 26.15 -13.29 10.05
N ILE A 406 25.74 -12.64 11.15
CA ILE A 406 24.37 -12.13 11.33
C ILE A 406 24.07 -11.04 10.30
N VAL A 407 25.00 -10.12 10.07
CA VAL A 407 24.84 -9.08 9.04
C VAL A 407 24.62 -9.71 7.66
N ARG A 408 25.32 -10.81 7.35
CA ARG A 408 25.15 -11.57 6.10
C ARG A 408 23.78 -12.25 5.97
N GLU A 409 23.08 -12.49 7.08
CA GLU A 409 21.71 -13.02 7.08
C GLU A 409 20.63 -11.94 6.94
N ILE A 410 20.96 -10.65 7.08
CA ILE A 410 20.02 -9.55 6.82
C ILE A 410 19.66 -9.58 5.32
N PRO A 411 18.37 -9.64 4.93
CA PRO A 411 17.99 -9.65 3.52
C PRO A 411 18.61 -8.49 2.75
N ASP A 412 19.13 -8.75 1.55
CA ASP A 412 19.90 -7.76 0.76
C ASP A 412 19.14 -6.45 0.51
N HIS A 413 17.82 -6.52 0.37
CA HIS A 413 16.97 -5.33 0.18
C HIS A 413 16.81 -4.46 1.44
N LEU A 414 17.12 -5.01 2.63
CA LEU A 414 17.16 -4.27 3.90
C LEU A 414 18.58 -3.79 4.23
N ARG A 415 19.59 -4.37 3.59
CA ARG A 415 20.99 -4.03 3.80
C ARG A 415 21.35 -2.81 2.95
N GLY A 416 21.80 -1.75 3.60
CA GLY A 416 22.47 -0.67 2.88
C GLY A 416 23.87 -1.10 2.39
N PRO A 417 24.64 -0.19 1.76
CA PRO A 417 26.05 -0.43 1.42
C PRO A 417 26.91 -0.77 2.65
N ALA A 418 26.45 -0.41 3.85
CA ALA A 418 27.08 -0.79 5.10
C ALA A 418 26.05 -0.96 6.24
N THR A 419 26.46 -1.67 7.29
CA THR A 419 25.73 -1.89 8.54
C THR A 419 26.54 -1.40 9.73
N ALA A 420 25.99 -0.47 10.50
CA ALA A 420 26.55 0.02 11.75
C ALA A 420 26.11 -0.84 12.93
N ILE A 421 27.04 -1.33 13.74
CA ILE A 421 26.77 -2.17 14.92
C ILE A 421 26.77 -1.30 16.18
N LEU A 422 25.58 -1.01 16.69
CA LEU A 422 25.40 -0.14 17.86
C LEU A 422 25.15 -0.97 19.11
N SER A 423 26.12 -1.00 20.02
CA SER A 423 26.00 -1.69 21.30
C SER A 423 25.55 -0.75 22.43
N ASP A 424 24.88 -1.29 23.45
CA ASP A 424 24.40 -0.51 24.62
C ASP A 424 25.54 -0.06 25.58
N ASP A 425 26.78 -0.46 25.32
CA ASP A 425 28.00 0.02 25.97
C ASP A 425 28.73 1.10 25.13
N SER A 426 28.19 1.48 23.98
CA SER A 426 28.75 2.55 23.18
C SER A 426 28.69 3.91 23.90
N ASN A 427 29.63 4.80 23.58
CA ASN A 427 29.68 6.17 24.12
C ASN A 427 28.42 6.99 23.80
N PHE A 428 27.54 6.50 22.94
CA PHE A 428 26.22 7.04 22.66
C PHE A 428 25.41 7.31 23.94
N ASP A 429 25.52 6.46 24.95
CA ASP A 429 24.74 6.61 26.17
C ASP A 429 25.24 7.75 27.08
N ASN A 430 26.53 8.10 26.99
CA ASN A 430 27.22 9.05 27.85
C ASN A 430 27.12 10.52 27.37
N ASP A 431 26.74 10.77 26.11
CA ASP A 431 26.84 12.09 25.46
C ASP A 431 25.54 12.93 25.55
N MET A 432 24.62 12.61 26.49
CA MET A 432 23.23 13.10 26.43
C MET A 432 22.93 14.33 27.30
N ARG A 433 23.14 15.52 26.72
CA ARG A 433 22.25 16.67 26.96
C ARG A 433 21.77 17.15 25.60
N GLU A 434 20.52 16.79 25.30
CA GLU A 434 19.80 17.08 24.05
C GLU A 434 20.15 16.17 22.85
N HIS A 435 19.08 15.81 22.16
CA HIS A 435 19.03 14.73 21.20
C HIS A 435 19.60 15.21 19.86
N ASP A 436 20.81 14.78 19.49
CA ASP A 436 21.42 15.26 18.26
C ASP A 436 21.46 14.19 17.17
N SER A 437 21.17 14.61 15.94
CA SER A 437 21.33 13.84 14.70
C SER A 437 22.78 13.43 14.41
N TYR A 438 23.75 13.84 15.23
CA TYR A 438 25.18 13.51 15.11
C TYR A 438 25.48 12.02 15.11
N LEU A 439 24.67 11.16 15.74
CA LEU A 439 24.86 9.69 15.65
C LEU A 439 24.86 9.25 14.18
N PHE A 440 23.83 9.65 13.44
CA PHE A 440 23.64 9.24 12.06
C PHE A 440 24.60 9.96 11.11
N TYR A 441 24.96 11.21 11.39
CA TYR A 441 26.03 11.89 10.65
C TYR A 441 27.41 11.25 10.86
N ASP A 442 27.76 10.79 12.08
CA ASP A 442 29.03 10.09 12.36
C ASP A 442 29.07 8.72 11.67
N ILE A 443 27.93 8.03 11.56
CA ILE A 443 27.80 6.79 10.77
C ILE A 443 27.95 7.08 9.28
N GLU A 444 27.26 8.09 8.76
CA GLU A 444 27.34 8.49 7.35
C GLU A 444 28.77 8.88 6.95
N GLU A 445 29.41 9.76 7.74
CA GLU A 445 30.80 10.17 7.50
C GLU A 445 31.73 8.94 7.51
N ALA A 446 31.52 7.98 8.41
CA ALA A 446 32.31 6.76 8.44
C ALA A 446 32.15 5.94 7.15
N ILE A 447 30.93 5.83 6.62
CA ILE A 447 30.63 5.10 5.39
C ILE A 447 31.22 5.80 4.16
N GLU A 448 31.04 7.12 4.05
CA GLU A 448 31.61 7.92 2.95
C GLU A 448 33.14 7.82 2.90
N ASN A 449 33.78 7.70 4.06
CA ASN A 449 35.24 7.58 4.18
C ASN A 449 35.72 6.11 4.28
N HIS A 450 34.83 5.12 4.08
CA HIS A 450 35.15 3.69 4.19
C HIS A 450 35.86 3.29 5.51
N LEU A 451 35.49 3.92 6.63
CA LEU A 451 36.07 3.67 7.94
C LEU A 451 35.47 2.39 8.56
N LYS A 452 36.31 1.64 9.27
CA LYS A 452 35.89 0.46 10.04
C LYS A 452 35.10 0.83 11.31
N TYR A 453 35.35 2.02 11.85
CA TYR A 453 34.67 2.53 13.04
C TYR A 453 34.33 4.01 12.86
N THR A 454 33.20 4.44 13.43
CA THR A 454 32.85 5.86 13.47
C THR A 454 33.80 6.64 14.38
N LYS A 455 33.98 7.94 14.12
CA LYS A 455 35.02 8.73 14.80
C LYS A 455 34.59 9.09 16.21
N ARG A 456 33.35 9.55 16.38
CA ARG A 456 32.80 10.06 17.64
C ARG A 456 32.37 8.93 18.56
N TYR A 457 31.54 8.02 18.06
CA TYR A 457 30.92 6.99 18.89
C TYR A 457 31.65 5.63 18.88
N LYS A 458 32.69 5.48 18.04
CA LYS A 458 33.45 4.22 17.87
C LYS A 458 32.57 3.03 17.46
N ILE A 459 31.49 3.30 16.72
CA ILE A 459 30.54 2.30 16.25
C ILE A 459 31.19 1.51 15.12
N MET A 460 31.14 0.19 15.17
CA MET A 460 31.71 -0.65 14.11
C MET A 460 30.86 -0.58 12.84
N ILE A 461 31.52 -0.47 11.68
CA ILE A 461 30.87 -0.48 10.37
C ILE A 461 31.28 -1.74 9.62
N ILE A 462 30.29 -2.49 9.14
CA ILE A 462 30.45 -3.68 8.30
C ILE A 462 29.93 -3.34 6.90
N TYR A 463 30.79 -3.40 5.89
CA TYR A 463 30.42 -3.16 4.49
C TYR A 463 29.86 -4.43 3.87
N SER A 464 28.85 -4.25 3.01
CA SER A 464 28.11 -5.33 2.33
C SER A 464 28.88 -5.98 1.19
#